data_AF-A0A2N2CU23-F1
#
_entry.id   AF-A0A2N2CU23-F1
#
_cell.length_a   1.000
_cell.length_b   1.000
_cell.length_c   1.000
_cell.angle_alpha   90.00
_cell.angle_beta   90.00
_cell.angle_gamma   90.00
#
_symmetry.space_group_name_H-M   'P 1'
#
loop_
_entity.id
_entity.type
_entity.pdbx_description
1 polymer ?
#
loop_
_entity_poly.entity_id
_entity_poly.type
_entity_poly.pdbx_seq_one_letter_code
_entity_poly.pdbx_strand_id
1 'polypeptide(L)'
;MKKILTSFTFWLVVMAGIVIWMHQIGQDSKSIILISLNPFLSALSKSEVSRTFMNSGPLVPCHTIMGEISLYWYIASFLSFTLIGIIVDILRHLIRKTLRNTNKSK
;
A
#
# COMPACT_ATOMS: atom_id res chain seq x y z
N MET A 1 21.08 -8.30 -4.82
CA MET A 1 20.74 -6.86 -4.98
C MET A 1 19.98 -6.57 -6.27
N LYS A 2 20.52 -6.86 -7.48
CA LYS A 2 19.81 -6.60 -8.76
C LYS A 2 18.37 -7.15 -8.84
N LYS A 3 18.10 -8.37 -8.35
CA LYS A 3 16.75 -8.96 -8.37
C LYS A 3 15.75 -8.23 -7.47
N ILE A 4 16.19 -7.73 -6.31
CA ILE A 4 15.34 -7.01 -5.34
C ILE A 4 14.92 -5.66 -5.91
N LEU A 5 15.85 -4.94 -6.55
CA LEU A 5 15.56 -3.67 -7.25
C LEU A 5 14.65 -3.84 -8.47
N THR A 6 14.39 -5.06 -8.91
CA THR A 6 13.43 -5.35 -9.99
C THR A 6 12.10 -5.89 -9.49
N SER A 7 11.92 -6.06 -8.19
CA SER A 7 10.69 -6.57 -7.58
C SER A 7 9.68 -5.42 -7.46
N PHE A 8 8.44 -5.68 -7.87
CA PHE A 8 7.34 -4.74 -7.67
C PHE A 8 7.03 -4.55 -6.19
N THR A 9 7.14 -5.61 -5.39
CA THR A 9 6.99 -5.55 -3.94
C THR A 9 7.94 -4.54 -3.31
N PHE A 10 9.22 -4.57 -3.69
CA PHE A 10 10.20 -3.62 -3.16
C PHE A 10 9.79 -2.17 -3.43
N TRP A 11 9.45 -1.85 -4.68
CA TRP A 11 9.08 -0.48 -5.05
C TRP A 11 7.76 -0.03 -4.42
N LEU A 12 6.77 -0.92 -4.27
CA LEU A 12 5.51 -0.58 -3.63
C LEU A 12 5.66 -0.36 -2.12
N VAL A 13 6.56 -1.09 -1.45
CA VAL A 13 6.94 -0.82 -0.06
C VAL A 13 7.60 0.55 0.08
N VAL A 14 8.52 0.90 -0.83
CA VAL A 14 9.14 2.24 -0.85
C VAL A 14 8.07 3.32 -1.07
N MET A 15 7.16 3.11 -2.01
CA MET A 15 6.04 4.02 -2.25
C MET A 15 5.13 4.17 -1.02
N ALA A 16 4.83 3.09 -0.30
CA ALA A 16 4.06 3.18 0.95
C ALA A 16 4.76 4.07 1.99
N GLY A 17 6.08 3.94 2.13
CA GLY A 17 6.88 4.80 2.99
C GLY A 17 6.80 6.28 2.57
N ILE A 18 6.91 6.56 1.28
CA ILE A 18 6.79 7.92 0.74
C ILE A 18 5.39 8.49 1.01
N VAL A 19 4.33 7.73 0.76
CA VAL A 19 2.95 8.18 0.98
C VAL A 19 2.69 8.48 2.46
N ILE A 20 3.15 7.61 3.37
CA ILE A 20 3.05 7.84 4.82
C ILE A 20 3.85 9.08 5.21
N TRP A 21 5.05 9.25 4.67
CA TRP A 21 5.87 10.43 4.94
C TRP A 21 5.23 11.73 4.45
N MET A 22 4.70 11.76 3.21
CA MET A 22 3.96 12.90 2.66
C MET A 22 2.75 13.26 3.53
N HIS A 23 2.05 12.25 4.05
CA HIS A 23 0.96 12.46 5.00
C HIS A 23 1.46 13.08 6.32
N GLN A 24 2.55 12.56 6.88
CA GLN A 24 3.15 13.06 8.13
C GLN A 24 3.60 14.53 8.05
N ILE A 25 4.16 14.95 6.92
CA ILE A 25 4.59 16.34 6.70
C ILE A 25 3.45 17.26 6.22
N GLY A 26 2.22 16.75 6.09
CA GLY A 26 1.05 17.54 5.73
C GLY A 26 0.84 17.77 4.24
N GLN A 27 1.66 17.19 3.36
CA GLN A 27 1.48 17.27 1.90
C GLN A 27 0.24 16.49 1.42
N ASP A 28 -0.28 15.56 2.23
CA ASP A 28 -1.57 14.91 2.04
C ASP A 28 -2.52 15.24 3.19
N SER A 29 -2.83 16.54 3.38
CA SER A 29 -3.54 17.05 4.57
C SER A 29 -4.99 16.55 4.72
N LYS A 30 -5.56 15.96 3.66
CA LYS A 30 -6.91 15.35 3.63
C LYS A 30 -6.87 13.82 3.55
N SER A 31 -5.68 13.21 3.66
CA SER A 31 -5.48 11.76 3.58
C SER A 31 -5.97 11.13 2.26
N ILE A 32 -6.00 11.90 1.17
CA ILE A 32 -6.50 11.44 -0.13
C ILE A 32 -5.51 10.44 -0.74
N ILE A 33 -4.21 10.75 -0.71
CA ILE A 33 -3.16 9.89 -1.28
C ILE A 33 -3.02 8.63 -0.41
N LEU A 34 -3.05 8.78 0.91
CA LEU A 34 -2.93 7.67 1.86
C LEU A 34 -4.11 6.68 1.75
N ILE A 35 -5.35 7.18 1.73
CA ILE A 35 -6.56 6.37 1.90
C ILE A 35 -7.30 6.18 0.58
N SER A 36 -7.57 7.27 -0.15
CA SER A 36 -8.47 7.23 -1.31
C SER A 36 -7.81 6.69 -2.58
N LEU A 37 -6.50 6.89 -2.77
CA LEU A 37 -5.76 6.34 -3.91
C LEU A 37 -5.57 4.83 -3.81
N ASN A 38 -5.62 4.28 -2.59
CA ASN A 38 -5.48 2.86 -2.37
C ASN A 38 -6.87 2.21 -2.37
N PRO A 39 -7.20 1.35 -3.35
CA PRO A 39 -8.56 0.82 -3.50
C PRO A 39 -9.02 0.01 -2.27
N PHE A 40 -8.11 -0.67 -1.58
CA PHE A 40 -8.44 -1.41 -0.37
C PHE A 40 -8.79 -0.47 0.78
N LEU A 41 -7.98 0.56 1.00
CA LEU A 41 -8.24 1.54 2.07
C LEU A 41 -9.48 2.39 1.75
N SER A 42 -9.70 2.74 0.49
CA SER A 42 -10.91 3.44 0.06
C SER A 42 -12.17 2.62 0.31
N ALA A 43 -12.12 1.29 0.13
CA ALA A 43 -13.23 0.42 0.50
C ALA A 43 -13.46 0.40 2.02
N LEU A 44 -12.39 0.28 2.81
CA LEU A 44 -12.46 0.30 4.28
C LEU A 44 -12.99 1.64 4.81
N SER A 45 -12.65 2.76 4.19
CA SER A 45 -13.09 4.09 4.64
C SER A 45 -14.57 4.37 4.36
N LYS A 46 -15.18 3.64 3.43
CA LYS A 46 -16.60 3.78 3.06
C LYS A 46 -17.54 2.97 3.96
N SER A 47 -17.05 1.86 4.52
CA SER A 47 -17.80 1.05 5.48
C SER A 47 -17.73 1.67 6.87
N GLU A 48 -18.87 1.91 7.51
CA GLU A 48 -18.92 2.51 8.85
C GLU A 48 -18.25 1.62 9.90
N VAL A 49 -18.55 0.32 9.90
CA VAL A 49 -17.95 -0.65 10.84
C VAL A 49 -16.43 -0.69 10.68
N SER A 50 -15.95 -0.76 9.43
CA SER A 50 -14.53 -0.79 9.13
C SER A 50 -13.86 0.52 9.52
N ARG A 51 -14.46 1.67 9.21
CA ARG A 51 -13.93 2.99 9.56
C ARG A 51 -13.84 3.17 11.07
N THR A 52 -14.86 2.76 11.82
CA THR A 52 -14.85 2.81 13.30
C THR A 52 -13.75 1.93 13.87
N PHE A 53 -13.55 0.72 13.34
CA PHE A 53 -12.42 -0.12 13.72
C PHE A 53 -11.06 0.52 13.37
N MET A 54 -10.92 1.06 12.16
CA MET A 54 -9.68 1.71 11.73
C MET A 54 -9.34 2.94 12.59
N ASN A 55 -10.35 3.64 13.11
CA ASN A 55 -10.18 4.80 13.99
C ASN A 55 -10.02 4.45 15.48
N SER A 56 -10.18 3.19 15.89
CA SER A 56 -10.01 2.79 17.30
C SER A 56 -8.56 2.54 17.71
N GLY A 57 -7.63 2.58 16.75
CA GLY A 57 -6.20 2.39 17.00
C GLY A 57 -5.53 3.58 17.68
N PRO A 58 -4.29 3.40 18.17
CA PRO A 58 -3.49 4.48 18.75
C PRO A 58 -3.33 5.65 17.78
N LEU A 59 -3.54 6.87 18.28
CA LEU A 59 -3.41 8.09 17.50
C LEU A 59 -1.95 8.55 17.46
N VAL A 60 -1.51 8.99 16.29
CA VAL A 60 -0.17 9.53 16.06
C VAL A 60 -0.33 10.95 15.54
N PRO A 61 0.40 11.94 16.11
CA PRO A 61 0.37 13.30 15.61
C PRO A 61 0.89 13.36 14.17
N CYS A 62 0.28 14.21 13.35
CA CYS A 62 0.72 14.47 11.98
C CYS A 62 0.37 15.91 11.59
N HIS A 63 1.10 16.49 10.63
CA HIS A 63 0.88 17.86 10.20
C HIS A 63 -0.29 18.01 9.20
N THR A 64 -1.36 17.26 9.40
CA THR A 64 -2.58 17.34 8.58
C THR A 64 -3.63 18.23 9.23
N ILE A 65 -4.74 18.50 8.53
CA ILE A 65 -5.83 19.35 9.03
C ILE A 65 -6.46 18.74 10.30
N MET A 66 -6.48 17.42 10.41
CA MET A 66 -7.01 16.71 11.57
C MET A 66 -6.01 16.68 12.75
N GLY A 67 -4.73 16.97 12.50
CA GLY A 67 -3.66 16.98 13.52
C GLY A 67 -3.21 15.60 14.00
N GLU A 68 -4.03 14.57 13.82
CA GLU A 68 -3.75 13.20 14.23
C GLU A 68 -4.40 12.18 13.30
N ILE A 69 -3.84 10.98 13.29
CA ILE A 69 -4.39 9.84 12.56
C ILE A 69 -4.13 8.55 13.32
N SER A 70 -5.09 7.62 13.27
CA SER A 70 -4.90 6.28 13.82
C SER A 70 -3.78 5.54 13.08
N LEU A 71 -2.87 4.94 13.85
CA LEU A 71 -1.77 4.12 13.37
C LEU A 71 -2.24 2.96 12.47
N TYR A 72 -3.47 2.48 12.66
CA TYR A 72 -4.04 1.43 11.82
C TYR A 72 -4.13 1.84 10.36
N TRP A 73 -4.40 3.11 10.04
CA TRP A 73 -4.41 3.59 8.65
C TRP A 73 -3.03 3.48 8.00
N TYR A 74 -1.97 3.79 8.72
CA TYR A 74 -0.60 3.63 8.23
C TYR A 74 -0.22 2.16 8.05
N ILE A 75 -0.55 1.32 9.03
CA ILE A 75 -0.29 -0.13 8.95
C ILE A 75 -1.05 -0.73 7.76
N ALA A 76 -2.33 -0.42 7.61
CA ALA A 76 -3.14 -0.90 6.49
C ALA A 76 -2.61 -0.41 5.15
N SER A 77 -2.17 0.86 5.06
CA SER A 77 -1.55 1.39 3.84
C SER A 77 -0.29 0.60 3.49
N PHE A 78 0.61 0.42 4.45
CA PHE A 78 1.83 -0.36 4.25
C PHE A 78 1.54 -1.82 3.82
N LEU A 79 0.61 -2.49 4.52
CA LEU A 79 0.23 -3.87 4.22
C LEU A 79 -0.40 -4.01 2.84
N SER A 80 -1.32 -3.12 2.47
CA SER A 80 -2.01 -3.18 1.17
C SER A 80 -1.06 -2.97 0.00
N PHE A 81 -0.14 -1.99 0.08
CA PHE A 81 0.91 -1.82 -0.94
C PHE A 81 1.82 -3.05 -1.04
N THR A 82 2.19 -3.63 0.10
CA THR A 82 3.02 -4.85 0.14
C THR A 82 2.30 -6.03 -0.51
N LEU A 83 1.03 -6.25 -0.18
CA LEU A 83 0.22 -7.34 -0.74
C LEU A 83 0.03 -7.19 -2.25
N ILE A 84 -0.28 -5.97 -2.74
CA ILE A 84 -0.38 -5.70 -4.17
C ILE A 84 0.94 -6.05 -4.87
N GLY A 85 2.07 -5.65 -4.30
CA GLY A 85 3.38 -5.95 -4.88
C GLY A 85 3.69 -7.43 -4.94
N ILE A 86 3.36 -8.18 -3.88
CA ILE A 86 3.51 -9.64 -3.87
C ILE A 86 2.67 -10.28 -4.96
N ILE A 87 1.40 -9.88 -5.09
CA ILE A 87 0.50 -10.39 -6.14
C ILE A 87 1.07 -10.14 -7.53
N VAL A 88 1.57 -8.92 -7.79
CA VAL A 88 2.16 -8.56 -9.09
C VAL A 88 3.44 -9.36 -9.36
N ASP A 89 4.31 -9.54 -8.37
CA ASP A 89 5.53 -10.34 -8.52
C ASP A 89 5.23 -11.82 -8.76
N ILE A 90 4.24 -12.40 -8.08
CA ILE A 90 3.76 -13.77 -8.31
C ILE A 90 3.23 -13.89 -9.75
N LEU A 91 2.36 -12.97 -10.18
CA LEU A 91 1.81 -12.98 -11.54
C LEU A 91 2.91 -12.90 -12.59
N ARG A 92 3.89 -12.00 -12.40
CA ARG A 92 5.06 -11.88 -13.27
C ARG A 92 5.86 -13.18 -13.33
N HIS A 93 6.04 -13.86 -12.19
CA HIS A 93 6.74 -15.14 -12.15
C HIS A 93 5.98 -16.22 -12.92
N LEU A 94 4.66 -16.32 -12.73
CA LEU A 94 3.80 -17.26 -13.43
C LEU A 94 3.83 -17.05 -14.95
N ILE A 95 3.68 -15.80 -15.41
CA ILE A 95 3.75 -15.45 -16.85
C ILE A 95 5.09 -15.89 -17.45
N ARG A 96 6.20 -15.59 -16.77
CA ARG A 96 7.55 -15.98 -17.24
C ARG A 96 7.73 -17.50 -17.28
N LYS A 97 7.18 -18.21 -16.30
CA LYS A 97 7.21 -19.68 -16.25
C LYS A 97 6.43 -20.28 -17.42
N THR A 98 5.22 -19.80 -17.69
CA THR A 98 4.38 -20.27 -18.80
C THR A 98 5.06 -20.03 -20.14
N LEU A 99 5.58 -18.82 -20.40
CA LEU A 99 6.29 -18.49 -21.65
C LEU A 99 7.53 -19.36 -21.88
N ARG A 100 8.32 -19.64 -20.81
CA ARG A 100 9.50 -20.50 -20.90
C ARG A 100 9.13 -21.95 -21.24
N ASN A 101 8.01 -22.45 -20.72
CA ASN A 101 7.55 -23.80 -21.01
C ASN A 101 7.07 -23.94 -22.46
N THR A 102 6.38 -22.93 -23.00
CA THR A 102 5.96 -22.90 -24.41
C THR A 102 7.16 -22.92 -25.36
N ASN A 103 8.22 -22.17 -25.09
CA ASN A 103 9.41 -22.14 -25.94
C ASN A 103 10.25 -23.43 -25.91
N LYS A 104 10.09 -24.30 -24.89
CA LYS A 104 10.77 -25.60 -24.83
C LYS A 104 10.03 -26.72 -25.56
N SER A 105 8.76 -26.52 -25.85
CA SER A 105 7.90 -27.49 -26.55
C SER A 105 7.85 -27.27 -28.07
N LYS A 106 8.47 -26.20 -28.56
CA LYS A 106 8.75 -25.94 -29.98
C LYS A 106 10.19 -26.29 -30.26
#